data_AF-A0A7C0ZUB9-F1
#
_entry.id   AF-A0A7C0ZUB9-F1
#
_cell.length_a   1.000
_cell.length_b   1.000
_cell.length_c   1.000
_cell.angle_alpha   90.00
_cell.angle_beta   90.00
_cell.angle_gamma   90.00
#
_symmetry.space_group_name_H-M   'P 1'
#
loop_
_entity.id
_entity.type
_entity.pdbx_description
1 polymer ?
#
loop_
_entity_poly.entity_id
_entity_poly.type
_entity_poly.pdbx_seq_one_letter_code
_entity_poly.pdbx_strand_id
1 'polypeptide(L)'
;MSTIKVKKGTLLKLTKLVGYLTERTGRRMTYDDVLQYLISRFESEEQIRDQGIDKATQRLLSRIEKSFPGAGPEDLKEYEYEDIGD
;
A
#
# COMPACT_ATOMS: atom_id res chain seq x y z
N MET A 1 30.27 -3.31 -4.66
CA MET A 1 29.38 -2.37 -5.36
C MET A 1 29.10 -2.96 -6.73
N SER A 2 27.84 -3.26 -7.02
CA SER A 2 27.44 -3.83 -8.31
C SER A 2 26.81 -2.73 -9.16
N THR A 3 27.09 -2.72 -10.46
CA THR A 3 26.58 -1.70 -11.37
C THR A 3 25.53 -2.28 -12.31
N ILE A 4 24.39 -1.61 -12.43
CA ILE A 4 23.36 -1.92 -13.42
C ILE A 4 23.39 -0.84 -14.49
N LYS A 5 23.56 -1.24 -15.75
CA LYS A 5 23.45 -0.31 -16.88
C LYS A 5 21.99 -0.10 -17.24
N VAL A 6 21.57 1.15 -17.34
CA VAL A 6 20.20 1.53 -17.72
C VAL A 6 20.22 2.50 -18.91
N LYS A 7 19.16 2.46 -19.73
CA LYS A 7 18.99 3.42 -20.82
C LYS A 7 18.71 4.81 -20.27
N LYS A 8 19.11 5.86 -21.01
CA LYS A 8 18.87 7.27 -20.61
C LYS A 8 17.41 7.57 -20.31
N GLY A 9 16.48 7.02 -21.09
CA GLY A 9 15.04 7.18 -20.86
C GLY A 9 14.57 6.55 -19.53
N THR A 10 15.14 5.40 -19.15
CA THR A 10 14.86 4.76 -17.85
C THR A 10 15.41 5.59 -16.70
N LEU A 11 16.64 6.09 -16.84
CA LEU A 11 17.25 6.97 -15.83
C LEU A 11 16.38 8.20 -15.58
N LEU A 12 15.88 8.85 -16.63
CA LEU A 12 14.98 10.00 -16.49
C LEU A 12 13.69 9.67 -15.71
N LYS A 13 13.11 8.49 -15.93
CA LYS A 13 11.93 8.02 -15.18
C LYS A 13 12.27 7.79 -13.71
N LEU A 14 13.42 7.17 -13.42
CA LEU A 14 13.90 6.99 -12.06
C LEU A 14 14.13 8.33 -11.37
N THR A 15 14.72 9.32 -12.04
CA THR A 15 14.92 10.67 -11.47
C THR A 15 13.60 11.34 -11.10
N LYS A 16 12.57 11.20 -11.94
CA LYS A 16 11.22 11.72 -11.63
C LYS A 16 10.64 11.04 -10.40
N LEU A 17 10.82 9.72 -10.26
CA LEU A 17 10.37 8.97 -9.09
C LEU A 17 11.12 9.37 -7.82
N VAL A 18 12.43 9.63 -7.91
CA VAL A 18 13.22 10.15 -6.78
C VAL A 18 12.62 11.47 -6.28
N GLY A 19 12.33 12.41 -7.19
CA GLY A 19 11.71 13.68 -6.83
C GLY A 19 10.34 13.49 -6.18
N TYR A 20 9.46 12.72 -6.81
CA TYR A 20 8.12 12.43 -6.30
C TYR A 20 8.14 11.79 -4.90
N LEU A 21 8.99 10.79 -4.69
CA LEU A 21 9.10 10.12 -3.38
C LEU A 21 9.77 11.01 -2.34
N THR A 22 10.68 11.89 -2.74
CA THR A 22 11.29 12.88 -1.84
C THR A 22 10.23 13.85 -1.32
N GLU A 23 9.41 14.40 -2.21
CA GLU A 23 8.30 15.28 -1.84
C GLU A 23 7.29 14.57 -0.93
N ARG A 24 6.92 13.34 -1.28
CA ARG A 24 5.93 12.56 -0.53
C ARG A 24 6.38 12.14 0.86
N THR A 25 7.65 11.80 1.02
CA THR A 25 8.19 11.30 2.30
C THR A 25 8.83 12.39 3.17
N GLY A 26 9.09 13.58 2.60
CA GLY A 26 9.83 14.65 3.26
C GLY A 26 11.30 14.33 3.50
N ARG A 27 11.81 13.24 2.91
CA ARG A 27 13.20 12.79 3.06
C ARG A 27 13.86 12.69 1.70
N ARG A 28 15.13 13.07 1.62
CA ARG A 28 15.91 12.94 0.38
C ARG A 28 16.03 11.47 0.00
N MET A 29 15.53 11.10 -1.17
CA MET A 29 15.63 9.75 -1.72
C MET A 29 16.83 9.59 -2.66
N THR A 30 17.39 8.39 -2.72
CA THR A 30 18.41 7.98 -3.69
C THR A 30 17.81 7.05 -4.75
N TYR A 31 18.57 6.75 -5.81
CA TYR A 31 18.14 5.76 -6.79
C TYR A 31 17.98 4.37 -6.19
N ASP A 32 18.80 4.01 -5.20
CA ASP A 32 18.72 2.72 -4.54
C ASP A 32 17.40 2.59 -3.75
N ASP A 33 17.03 3.63 -3.01
CA ASP A 33 15.77 3.66 -2.26
C ASP A 33 14.55 3.52 -3.19
N VAL A 34 14.60 4.16 -4.36
CA VAL A 34 13.54 4.05 -5.38
C VAL A 34 13.48 2.63 -5.95
N LEU A 35 14.63 2.00 -6.22
CA LEU A 35 14.67 0.63 -6.71
C LEU A 35 14.11 -0.34 -5.66
N GLN A 36 14.52 -0.20 -4.39
CA GLN A 36 13.98 -1.00 -3.30
C GLN A 36 12.46 -0.83 -3.17
N TYR A 37 11.95 0.42 -3.22
CA TYR A 37 10.51 0.68 -3.21
C TYR A 37 9.76 -0.03 -4.35
N LEU A 38 10.30 0.02 -5.57
CA LEU A 38 9.69 -0.62 -6.73
C LEU A 38 9.72 -2.16 -6.62
N ILE A 39 10.81 -2.73 -6.13
CA ILE A 39 10.96 -4.17 -5.91
C ILE A 39 9.96 -4.64 -4.86
N SER A 40 9.92 -4.01 -3.69
CA SER A 40 8.97 -4.39 -2.63
C SER A 40 7.52 -4.27 -3.08
N ARG A 41 7.21 -3.25 -3.90
CA ARG A 41 5.88 -3.11 -4.47
C ARG A 41 5.55 -4.25 -5.43
N PHE A 42 6.46 -4.61 -6.32
CA PHE A 42 6.27 -5.74 -7.23
C PHE A 42 6.10 -7.06 -6.47
N GLU A 43 6.96 -7.34 -5.49
CA GLU A 43 6.87 -8.53 -4.64
C GLU A 43 5.55 -8.59 -3.88
N SER A 44 5.07 -7.46 -3.35
CA SER A 44 3.76 -7.42 -2.69
C SER A 44 2.62 -7.67 -3.67
N GLU A 45 2.66 -7.12 -4.89
CA GLU A 45 1.60 -7.32 -5.89
C GLU A 45 1.59 -8.77 -6.41
N GLU A 46 2.77 -9.39 -6.57
CA GLU A 46 2.90 -10.79 -6.98
C GLU A 46 2.49 -11.76 -5.87
N GLN A 47 2.87 -11.51 -4.61
CA GLN A 47 2.40 -12.33 -3.48
C GLN A 47 0.88 -12.36 -3.38
N ILE A 48 0.21 -11.24 -3.65
CA ILE A 48 -1.26 -11.20 -3.59
C ILE A 48 -1.89 -11.82 -4.86
N ARG A 49 -1.22 -11.74 -6.02
CA ARG A 49 -1.64 -12.48 -7.23
C ARG A 49 -1.52 -13.99 -7.07
N ASP A 50 -0.44 -14.47 -6.47
CA ASP A 50 -0.22 -15.90 -6.21
C ASP A 50 -1.24 -16.48 -5.22
N GLN A 51 -1.84 -15.65 -4.37
CA GLN A 51 -2.98 -16.05 -3.52
C GLN A 51 -4.29 -16.20 -4.28
N GLY A 52 -4.34 -15.87 -5.58
CA GLY A 52 -5.54 -15.98 -6.41
C GLY A 52 -6.64 -14.96 -6.05
N ILE A 53 -6.32 -13.92 -5.28
CA ILE A 53 -7.29 -12.96 -4.76
C ILE A 53 -7.45 -11.81 -5.75
N ASP A 54 -8.67 -11.59 -6.24
CA ASP A 54 -8.97 -10.50 -7.16
C ASP A 54 -8.88 -9.11 -6.49
N LYS A 55 -8.74 -8.08 -7.32
CA LYS A 55 -8.51 -6.70 -6.88
C LYS A 55 -9.64 -6.11 -6.00
N ALA A 56 -10.89 -6.56 -6.18
CA ALA A 56 -12.01 -6.11 -5.36
C ALA A 56 -11.93 -6.73 -3.97
N THR A 57 -11.63 -8.03 -3.88
CA THR A 57 -11.43 -8.74 -2.62
C THR A 57 -10.25 -8.18 -1.82
N GLN A 58 -9.14 -7.81 -2.48
CA GLN A 58 -8.02 -7.10 -1.81
C GLN A 58 -8.45 -5.76 -1.21
N ARG A 59 -9.24 -4.98 -1.96
CA ARG A 59 -9.76 -3.69 -1.49
C ARG A 59 -10.66 -3.86 -0.27
N LEU A 60 -11.46 -4.92 -0.25
CA LEU A 60 -12.31 -5.26 0.89
C LEU A 60 -11.47 -5.62 2.12
N LEU A 61 -10.51 -6.54 1.98
CA LEU A 61 -9.64 -6.95 3.08
C LEU A 61 -8.87 -5.77 3.70
N SER A 62 -8.30 -4.89 2.87
CA SER A 62 -7.60 -3.68 3.35
C SER A 62 -8.50 -2.68 4.10
N ARG A 63 -9.83 -2.76 3.92
CA ARG A 63 -10.79 -1.95 4.67
C ARG A 63 -11.20 -2.62 5.97
N ILE A 64 -11.28 -3.95 6.01
CA ILE A 64 -11.56 -4.72 7.22
C ILE A 64 -10.41 -4.58 8.23
N GLU A 65 -9.16 -4.62 7.75
CA GLU A 65 -7.98 -4.48 8.61
C GLU A 65 -7.79 -3.08 9.20
N LYS A 66 -8.44 -2.05 8.62
CA LYS A 66 -8.42 -0.71 9.19
C LYS A 66 -9.43 -0.61 10.32
N SER A 67 -8.93 -0.61 11.56
CA SER A 67 -9.74 -0.20 12.70
C SER A 67 -10.11 1.28 12.56
N PHE A 68 -11.40 1.59 12.69
CA PHE A 68 -11.84 2.97 12.75
C PHE A 68 -11.71 3.46 14.20
N PRO A 69 -10.99 4.57 14.45
CA PRO A 69 -10.98 5.16 15.78
C PRO A 69 -12.40 5.60 16.12
N GLY A 70 -12.96 5.03 17.19
CA GLY A 70 -14.34 5.29 17.63
C GLY A 70 -15.25 4.06 17.67
N ALA A 71 -14.81 2.92 17.13
CA ALA A 71 -15.49 1.65 17.33
C ALA A 71 -14.88 0.90 18.53
N GLY A 72 -15.61 0.83 19.64
CA GLY A 72 -15.25 0.05 20.82
C GLY A 72 -15.88 -1.35 20.80
N PRO A 73 -15.49 -2.25 21.71
CA PRO A 73 -16.12 -3.58 21.86
C PRO A 73 -17.66 -3.50 22.02
N GLU A 74 -18.17 -2.39 22.54
CA GLU A 74 -19.58 -2.07 22.69
C GLU A 74 -20.33 -1.94 21.37
N ASP A 75 -19.66 -1.56 20.27
CA ASP A 75 -20.29 -1.42 18.94
C ASP A 75 -20.42 -2.76 18.21
N LEU A 76 -19.78 -3.81 18.73
CA LEU A 76 -19.93 -5.19 18.24
C LEU A 76 -21.11 -5.91 18.90
N LYS A 77 -21.78 -5.26 19.85
CA LYS A 77 -22.96 -5.82 20.50
C LYS A 77 -24.08 -5.89 19.47
N GLU A 78 -24.68 -7.07 19.32
CA GLU A 78 -25.87 -7.22 18.50
C GLU A 78 -26.97 -6.33 19.08
N TYR A 79 -27.69 -5.62 18.21
CA TYR A 79 -28.88 -4.90 18.62
C TYR A 79 -29.90 -5.91 19.11
N GLU A 80 -30.41 -5.75 20.32
CA GLU A 80 -31.60 -6.48 20.71
C GLU A 80 -32.75 -5.95 19.84
N TYR A 81 -33.71 -6.81 19.50
CA TYR A 81 -34.87 -6.39 18.69
C TYR A 81 -35.60 -5.19 19.31
N GLU A 82 -35.56 -5.10 20.64
CA GLU A 82 -36.11 -4.02 21.48
C GLU A 82 -35.34 -2.68 21.33
N ASP A 83 -34.10 -2.70 20.85
CA ASP A 83 -33.30 -1.50 20.57
C ASP A 83 -33.66 -0.85 19.22
N ILE A 84 -34.36 -1.58 18.35
CA ILE A 84 -34.80 -1.13 17.02
C ILE A 84 -36.27 -0.65 17.09
N GLY A 85 -36.51 0.34 17.95
CA GLY A 85 -37.64 1.27 17.84
C GLY A 85 -38.81 1.11 18.81
N ASP A 86 -39.30 2.27 19.25
CA ASP A 86 -40.70 2.71 19.10
C ASP A 86 -40.72 3.82 18.02
#